data_AF-A0A558R3U9-F1
#
_entry.id   AF-A0A558R3U9-F1
#
_cell.length_a   1.000
_cell.length_b   1.000
_cell.length_c   1.000
_cell.angle_alpha   90.00
_cell.angle_beta   90.00
_cell.angle_gamma   90.00
#
_symmetry.space_group_name_H-M   'P 1'
#
loop_
_entity.id
_entity.type
_entity.pdbx_description
1 polymer ?
#
loop_
_entity_poly.entity_id
_entity_poly.type
_entity_poly.pdbx_seq_one_letter_code
_entity_poly.pdbx_strand_id
1 'polypeptide(L)'
;MAEDTGKSATDRITEPLKAAGEALRGVGTKAAENSSAISLTVLDHAEQNSRQAFAALRAAAGATSAAELMKVQGDYVREQSNRSVEQARQIGDLITRFGRAMMTPPGKREE
;
A
#
# COMPACT_ATOMS: atom_id res chain seq x y z
N MET A 1 24.11 -22.23 50.30
CA MET A 1 24.22 -21.83 48.89
C MET A 1 23.03 -22.42 48.15
N ALA A 2 21.93 -21.66 48.00
CA ALA A 2 20.75 -22.09 47.25
C ALA A 2 19.90 -20.86 46.90
N GLU A 3 20.42 -19.99 46.05
CA GLU A 3 19.67 -18.83 45.53
C GLU A 3 20.32 -18.40 44.21
N ASP A 4 20.07 -19.12 43.11
CA ASP A 4 20.39 -18.60 41.76
C ASP A 4 19.60 -19.26 40.61
N THR A 5 19.12 -20.49 40.79
CA THR A 5 18.56 -21.26 39.66
C THR A 5 17.15 -20.82 39.22
N GLY A 6 16.42 -20.05 40.04
CA GLY A 6 15.03 -19.64 39.77
C GLY A 6 14.88 -18.41 38.86
N LYS A 7 15.81 -17.46 38.90
CA LYS A 7 15.75 -16.23 38.06
C LYS A 7 16.09 -16.52 36.60
N SER A 8 17.13 -17.32 36.35
CA SER A 8 17.63 -17.58 34.99
C SER A 8 16.65 -18.31 34.07
N ALA A 9 15.82 -19.21 34.59
CA ALA A 9 14.83 -19.94 33.78
C ALA A 9 13.63 -19.06 33.39
N THR A 10 13.17 -18.20 34.30
CA THR A 10 12.12 -17.23 34.02
C THR A 10 12.60 -16.14 33.06
N ASP A 11 13.84 -15.66 33.21
CA ASP A 11 14.45 -14.67 32.32
C ASP A 11 14.61 -15.20 30.88
N ARG A 12 15.08 -16.45 30.72
CA ARG A 12 15.22 -17.12 29.41
C ARG A 12 13.91 -17.33 28.66
N ILE A 13 12.77 -17.36 29.34
CA ILE A 13 11.45 -17.50 28.73
C ILE A 13 10.80 -16.12 28.51
N THR A 14 11.00 -15.19 29.44
CA THR A 14 10.39 -13.85 29.38
C THR A 14 11.05 -12.93 28.35
N GLU A 15 12.36 -13.02 28.11
CA GLU A 15 13.03 -12.23 27.07
C GLU A 15 12.53 -12.54 25.65
N PRO A 16 12.45 -13.81 25.21
CA PRO A 16 11.89 -14.16 23.90
C PRO A 16 10.42 -13.74 23.76
N LEU A 17 9.63 -13.88 24.83
CA LEU A 17 8.22 -13.46 24.86
C LEU A 17 8.08 -11.95 24.73
N LYS A 18 8.95 -11.18 25.38
CA LYS A 18 8.96 -9.71 25.31
C LYS A 18 9.44 -9.23 23.95
N ALA A 19 10.51 -9.82 23.40
CA ALA A 19 10.99 -9.54 22.06
C ALA A 19 9.96 -9.91 20.97
N ALA A 20 9.25 -11.03 21.13
CA ALA A 20 8.14 -11.41 20.27
C ALA A 20 6.97 -10.43 20.38
N GLY A 21 6.63 -9.97 21.59
CA GLY A 21 5.61 -8.95 21.81
C GLY A 21 5.95 -7.59 21.20
N GLU A 22 7.20 -7.16 21.31
CA GLU A 22 7.71 -5.93 20.68
C GLU A 22 7.75 -6.02 19.15
N ALA A 23 8.15 -7.19 18.61
CA ALA A 23 8.08 -7.46 17.19
C ALA A 23 6.64 -7.46 16.67
N LEU A 24 5.70 -8.09 17.38
CA LEU A 24 4.28 -8.08 17.05
C LEU A 24 3.68 -6.68 17.10
N ARG A 25 4.06 -5.87 18.10
CA ARG A 25 3.62 -4.47 18.22
C ARG A 25 4.17 -3.63 17.06
N GLY A 26 5.46 -3.78 16.72
CA GLY A 26 6.10 -3.10 15.60
C GLY A 26 5.50 -3.48 14.25
N VAL A 27 5.19 -4.76 14.04
CA VAL A 27 4.45 -5.28 12.88
C VAL A 27 3.04 -4.68 12.82
N GLY A 28 2.34 -4.57 13.95
CA GLY A 28 1.01 -3.97 14.03
C GLY A 28 0.97 -2.50 13.62
N THR A 29 1.89 -1.68 14.13
CA THR A 29 2.00 -0.26 13.74
C THR A 29 2.37 -0.10 12.26
N LYS A 30 3.36 -0.85 11.76
CA LYS A 30 3.74 -0.78 10.34
C LYS A 30 2.65 -1.30 9.41
N ALA A 31 1.89 -2.30 9.82
CA ALA A 31 0.75 -2.79 9.04
C ALA A 31 -0.38 -1.75 8.96
N ALA A 32 -0.67 -1.03 10.05
CA ALA A 32 -1.67 0.03 10.09
C ALA A 32 -1.26 1.26 9.26
N GLU A 33 0.00 1.68 9.33
CA GLU A 33 0.51 2.79 8.51
C GLU A 33 0.50 2.44 7.01
N ASN A 34 0.94 1.22 6.66
CA ASN A 34 0.96 0.78 5.26
C ASN A 34 -0.46 0.53 4.69
N SER A 35 -1.42 0.06 5.51
CA SER A 35 -2.80 -0.09 5.06
C SER A 35 -3.45 1.26 4.77
N SER A 36 -3.20 2.26 5.62
CA SER A 36 -3.66 3.63 5.39
C SER A 36 -3.08 4.22 4.10
N ALA A 37 -1.79 4.03 3.83
CA ALA A 37 -1.15 4.50 2.60
C ALA A 37 -1.75 3.85 1.34
N ILE A 38 -2.04 2.55 1.38
CA ILE A 38 -2.73 1.84 0.28
C ILE A 38 -4.14 2.40 0.08
N SER A 39 -4.91 2.54 1.17
CA SER A 39 -6.28 3.07 1.10
C SER A 39 -6.32 4.50 0.54
N LEU A 40 -5.40 5.38 0.97
CA LEU A 40 -5.30 6.75 0.44
C LEU A 40 -4.95 6.75 -1.05
N THR A 41 -3.99 5.92 -1.47
CA THR A 41 -3.61 5.80 -2.89
C THR A 41 -4.78 5.33 -3.76
N VAL A 42 -5.57 4.37 -3.27
CA VAL A 42 -6.78 3.90 -3.97
C VAL A 42 -7.82 5.02 -4.08
N LEU A 43 -8.02 5.80 -3.01
CA LEU A 43 -8.94 6.95 -3.02
C LEU A 43 -8.48 8.03 -4.00
N ASP A 44 -7.18 8.33 -4.05
CA ASP A 44 -6.60 9.27 -5.01
C ASP A 44 -6.85 8.84 -6.46
N HIS A 45 -6.67 7.55 -6.76
CA HIS A 45 -7.00 7.00 -8.09
C HIS A 45 -8.49 7.10 -8.41
N ALA A 46 -9.37 6.84 -7.44
CA ALA A 46 -10.82 6.97 -7.63
C ALA A 46 -11.24 8.43 -7.89
N GLU A 47 -10.66 9.39 -7.19
CA GLU A 47 -10.89 10.83 -7.40
C GLU A 47 -10.42 11.26 -8.80
N GLN A 48 -9.21 10.87 -9.18
CA GLN A 48 -8.64 11.18 -10.50
C GLN A 48 -9.48 10.59 -11.63
N ASN A 49 -9.87 9.32 -11.52
CA ASN A 49 -10.71 8.64 -12.51
C ASN A 49 -12.06 9.35 -12.65
N SER A 50 -12.66 9.75 -11.53
CA SER A 50 -13.93 10.48 -11.52
C SER A 50 -13.81 11.83 -12.21
N ARG A 51 -12.79 12.64 -11.89
CA ARG A 51 -12.55 13.93 -12.56
C ARG A 51 -12.38 13.78 -14.08
N GLN A 52 -11.65 12.76 -14.51
CA GLN A 52 -11.38 12.52 -15.93
C GLN A 52 -12.62 12.03 -16.68
N ALA A 53 -13.41 11.16 -16.06
CA ALA A 53 -14.70 10.74 -16.62
C ALA A 53 -15.61 11.95 -16.82
N PHE A 54 -15.70 12.86 -15.84
CA PHE A 54 -16.47 14.10 -15.98
C PHE A 54 -15.91 15.03 -17.07
N ALA A 55 -14.58 15.13 -17.21
CA ALA A 55 -13.96 15.91 -18.28
C ALA A 55 -14.32 15.34 -19.67
N ALA A 56 -14.25 14.01 -19.84
CA ALA A 56 -14.64 13.34 -21.08
C ALA A 56 -16.14 13.50 -21.38
N LEU A 57 -17.00 13.41 -20.36
CA LEU A 57 -18.44 13.66 -20.51
C LEU A 57 -18.75 15.09 -20.94
N ARG A 58 -18.04 16.09 -20.40
CA ARG A 58 -18.17 17.49 -20.84
C ARG A 58 -17.71 17.67 -22.29
N ALA A 59 -16.60 17.05 -22.67
CA ALA A 59 -16.11 17.09 -24.05
C ALA A 59 -17.09 16.42 -25.01
N ALA A 60 -17.65 15.27 -24.63
CA ALA A 60 -18.66 14.57 -25.41
C ALA A 60 -19.96 15.38 -25.56
N ALA A 61 -20.41 16.05 -24.49
CA ALA A 61 -21.58 16.92 -24.53
C ALA A 61 -21.38 18.16 -25.42
N GLY A 62 -20.13 18.63 -25.58
CA GLY A 62 -19.77 19.73 -26.47
C GLY A 62 -19.50 19.32 -27.92
N ALA A 63 -19.47 18.02 -28.23
CA ALA A 63 -19.15 17.54 -29.57
C ALA A 63 -20.30 17.85 -30.55
N THR A 64 -19.98 18.46 -31.69
CA THR A 64 -20.98 18.84 -32.71
C THR A 64 -21.11 17.79 -33.82
N SER A 65 -20.34 16.70 -33.75
CA SER A 65 -20.36 15.65 -34.77
C SER A 65 -20.00 14.27 -34.20
N ALA A 66 -20.42 13.21 -34.90
CA ALA A 66 -20.07 11.84 -34.55
C ALA A 66 -18.55 11.56 -34.64
N ALA A 67 -17.85 12.21 -35.57
CA ALA A 67 -16.40 12.12 -35.70
C ALA A 67 -15.68 12.73 -34.48
N GLU A 68 -16.20 13.85 -33.96
CA GLU A 68 -15.68 14.50 -32.76
C GLU A 68 -15.95 13.69 -31.50
N LEU A 69 -17.14 13.08 -31.39
CA LEU A 69 -17.46 12.14 -30.31
C LEU A 69 -16.52 10.91 -30.32
N MET A 70 -16.26 10.33 -31.50
CA MET A 70 -15.31 9.22 -31.64
C MET A 70 -13.89 9.62 -31.26
N LYS A 71 -13.49 10.85 -31.56
CA LYS A 71 -12.20 11.40 -31.13
C LYS A 71 -12.12 11.51 -29.61
N VAL A 72 -13.15 12.07 -28.95
CA VAL A 72 -13.23 12.17 -27.48
C VAL A 72 -13.15 10.78 -26.83
N GLN A 73 -13.88 9.80 -27.38
CA GLN A 73 -13.86 8.43 -26.85
C GLN A 73 -12.50 7.75 -27.07
N GLY A 74 -11.90 7.90 -28.25
CA GLY A 74 -10.57 7.35 -28.58
C GLY A 74 -9.47 7.94 -27.70
N ASP A 75 -9.47 9.26 -27.52
CA ASP A 75 -8.52 9.97 -26.66
C ASP A 75 -8.70 9.52 -25.20
N TYR A 76 -9.95 9.41 -24.72
CA TYR A 76 -10.22 8.90 -23.37
C TYR A 76 -9.68 7.49 -23.16
N VAL A 77 -9.91 6.55 -24.08
CA VAL A 77 -9.44 5.16 -23.96
C VAL A 77 -7.91 5.08 -23.96
N ARG A 78 -7.24 5.81 -24.86
CA ARG A 78 -5.77 5.85 -24.93
C ARG A 78 -5.18 6.38 -23.62
N GLU A 79 -5.73 7.50 -23.16
CA GLU A 79 -5.26 8.18 -21.97
C GLU A 79 -5.55 7.36 -20.69
N GLN A 80 -6.73 6.73 -20.60
CA GLN A 80 -7.07 5.83 -19.49
C GLN A 80 -6.10 4.63 -19.49
N SER A 81 -5.81 4.04 -20.64
CA SER A 81 -4.90 2.90 -20.75
C SER A 81 -3.49 3.22 -20.24
N ASN A 82 -2.93 4.37 -20.63
CA ASN A 82 -1.62 4.83 -20.14
C ASN A 82 -1.62 5.00 -18.61
N ARG A 83 -2.70 5.55 -18.05
CA ARG A 83 -2.83 5.75 -16.61
C ARG A 83 -3.02 4.46 -15.83
N SER A 84 -3.82 3.53 -16.34
CA SER A 84 -4.04 2.22 -15.68
C SER A 84 -2.74 1.45 -15.48
N VAL A 85 -1.80 1.55 -16.43
CA VAL A 85 -0.46 0.95 -16.30
C VAL A 85 0.33 1.59 -15.13
N GLU A 86 0.33 2.92 -15.03
CA GLU A 86 1.04 3.60 -13.94
C GLU A 86 0.36 3.37 -12.58
N GLN A 87 -0.98 3.39 -12.50
CA GLN A 87 -1.72 3.08 -11.27
C GLN A 87 -1.44 1.65 -10.79
N ALA A 88 -1.42 0.68 -11.72
CA ALA A 88 -1.06 -0.71 -11.41
C ALA A 88 0.38 -0.83 -10.91
N ARG A 89 1.32 -0.09 -11.50
CA ARG A 89 2.72 -0.03 -11.06
C ARG A 89 2.83 0.51 -9.62
N GLN A 90 2.12 1.59 -9.32
CA GLN A 90 2.12 2.23 -7.99
C GLN A 90 1.52 1.31 -6.92
N ILE A 91 0.38 0.67 -7.20
CA ILE A 91 -0.22 -0.33 -6.29
C ILE A 91 0.73 -1.53 -6.12
N GLY A 92 1.35 -2.01 -7.19
CA GLY A 92 2.32 -3.10 -7.15
C GLY A 92 3.56 -2.78 -6.29
N ASP A 93 4.08 -1.56 -6.40
CA ASP A 93 5.18 -1.06 -5.57
C ASP A 93 4.78 -1.01 -4.09
N LEU A 94 3.58 -0.55 -3.77
CA LEU A 94 3.05 -0.54 -2.40
C LEU A 94 2.89 -1.95 -1.81
N ILE A 95 2.33 -2.88 -2.59
CA ILE A 95 2.19 -4.29 -2.17
C ILE A 95 3.57 -4.93 -1.95
N THR A 96 4.54 -4.66 -2.82
CA THR A 96 5.91 -5.17 -2.69
C THR A 96 6.60 -4.61 -1.44
N ARG A 97 6.44 -3.31 -1.16
CA ARG A 97 6.95 -2.67 0.06
C ARG A 97 6.31 -3.28 1.31
N PHE A 98 5.00 -3.55 1.29
CA PHE A 98 4.30 -4.25 2.36
C PHE A 98 4.88 -5.66 2.59
N GLY A 99 5.04 -6.45 1.51
CA GLY A 99 5.62 -7.80 1.59
C GLY A 99 7.04 -7.81 2.15
N ARG A 100 7.87 -6.83 1.76
CA ARG A 100 9.23 -6.67 2.31
C ARG A 100 9.23 -6.28 3.79
N ALA A 101 8.34 -5.38 4.19
CA ALA A 101 8.22 -4.95 5.59
C ALA A 101 7.81 -6.11 6.52
N MET A 102 7.00 -7.05 6.02
CA MET A 102 6.57 -8.25 6.75
C MET A 102 7.66 -9.34 6.82
N MET A 103 8.55 -9.42 5.81
CA MET A 103 9.62 -10.44 5.76
C MET A 103 10.91 -10.05 6.51
N THR A 104 11.00 -8.84 7.08
CA THR A 104 12.20 -8.43 7.85
C THR A 104 12.16 -9.10 9.23
N PRO A 105 13.05 -10.06 9.55
CA PRO A 105 13.06 -10.70 10.85
C PRO A 105 13.58 -9.72 11.91
N PRO A 106 13.01 -9.65 13.11
CA PRO A 106 13.59 -8.92 14.23
C PRO A 106 14.82 -9.69 14.74
N GLY A 107 15.99 -9.53 14.13
CA GLY A 107 17.14 -10.32 14.57
C GLY A 107 18.46 -10.21 13.82
N LYS A 108 18.67 -9.21 12.96
CA LYS A 108 20.01 -8.89 12.46
C LYS A 108 20.33 -7.44 12.74
N ARG A 109 20.69 -7.16 14.00
CA ARG A 109 21.67 -6.10 14.27
C ARG A 109 23.01 -6.72 13.94
N GLU A 110 23.70 -6.13 12.97
CA GLU A 110 25.07 -6.47 12.62
C GLU A 110 25.96 -6.16 13.84
N GLU A 111 26.85 -7.10 14.18
CA GLU A 111 28.00 -6.88 15.07
C GLU A 111 29.06 -6.03 14.38
#